data_AF-A0A3B8NXA3-F1
#
_entry.id   AF-A0A3B8NXA3-F1
#
_cell.length_a   1.000
_cell.length_b   1.000
_cell.length_c   1.000
_cell.angle_alpha   90.00
_cell.angle_beta   90.00
_cell.angle_gamma   90.00
#
_symmetry.space_group_name_H-M   'P 1'
#
loop_
_entity.id
_entity.type
_entity.pdbx_description
1 polymer ?
#
loop_
_entity_poly.entity_id
_entity_poly.type
_entity_poly.pdbx_seq_one_letter_code
_entity_poly.pdbx_strand_id
1 'polypeptide(L)' 'KYGTQKENRDLPLKFQALCSYQLEFCFTTDAGILSYLNHRVFKVTPPEFVRQLFGERVYDRLD' A
#
# COMPACT_ATOMS: atom_id res chain seq x y z
N LYS A 1 -0.16 -10.27 -5.49
CA LYS A 1 -0.23 -9.24 -6.57
C LYS A 1 -1.14 -8.13 -6.07
N TYR A 2 -0.70 -6.88 -6.07
CA TYR A 2 -1.46 -5.74 -5.53
C TYR A 2 -2.49 -5.27 -6.57
N GLY A 3 -3.75 -5.06 -6.16
CA GLY A 3 -4.85 -4.57 -7.02
C GLY A 3 -5.43 -5.57 -8.02
N THR A 4 -6.66 -5.32 -8.48
CA THR A 4 -7.34 -6.10 -9.52
C THR A 4 -7.52 -5.32 -10.82
N GLN A 5 -7.46 -6.01 -11.97
CA GLN A 5 -7.70 -5.38 -13.28
C GLN A 5 -9.09 -4.74 -13.39
N LYS A 6 -10.07 -5.26 -12.64
CA LYS A 6 -11.42 -4.73 -12.59
C LYS A 6 -11.45 -3.32 -12.01
N GLU A 7 -10.75 -3.09 -10.90
CA GLU A 7 -10.63 -1.77 -10.25
C GLU A 7 -9.82 -0.79 -11.11
N ASN A 8 -8.79 -1.28 -11.81
CA ASN A 8 -7.95 -0.44 -12.66
C ASN A 8 -8.65 0.06 -13.95
N ARG A 9 -9.68 -0.65 -14.43
CA ARG A 9 -10.34 -0.31 -15.71
C ARG A 9 -11.01 1.07 -15.68
N ASP A 10 -11.52 1.46 -14.51
CA ASP A 10 -12.29 2.68 -14.37
C ASP A 10 -11.37 3.90 -14.08
N LEU A 11 -10.05 3.68 -13.96
CA LEU A 11 -9.05 4.74 -13.79
C LEU A 11 -8.58 5.29 -15.15
N PRO A 12 -8.23 6.58 -15.24
CA PRO A 12 -7.83 7.22 -16.50
C PRO A 12 -6.43 6.79 -17.00
N LEU A 13 -5.74 5.90 -16.28
CA LEU A 13 -4.38 5.49 -16.59
C LEU A 13 -4.35 4.34 -17.59
N LYS A 14 -3.47 4.43 -18.59
CA LYS A 14 -3.20 3.33 -19.54
C LYS A 14 -2.44 2.16 -18.93
N PHE A 15 -2.01 2.30 -17.68
CA PHE A 15 -1.21 1.33 -16.93
C PHE A 15 -1.69 1.25 -15.48
N GLN A 16 -1.27 0.21 -14.76
CA GLN A 16 -1.60 0.06 -13.35
C GLN A 16 -0.65 0.89 -12.48
N ALA A 17 -1.18 1.81 -11.67
CA ALA A 17 -0.45 2.50 -10.61
C ALA A 17 -0.65 1.75 -9.28
N LEU A 18 0.33 0.92 -8.91
CA LEU A 18 0.28 0.06 -7.72
C LEU A 18 1.38 0.45 -6.73
N CYS A 19 1.05 0.53 -5.45
CA CYS A 19 2.01 0.80 -4.38
C CYS A 19 1.59 0.08 -3.10
N SER A 20 2.55 -0.53 -2.41
CA SER A 20 2.38 -1.01 -1.03
C SER A 20 2.82 0.10 -0.08
N TYR A 21 1.91 1.02 0.24
CA TYR A 21 2.20 2.16 1.11
C TYR A 21 2.47 1.74 2.57
N GLN A 22 1.87 0.62 2.98
CA GLN A 22 2.01 0.05 4.32
C GLN A 22 2.24 -1.45 4.22
N LEU A 23 3.14 -1.95 5.05
CA LEU A 23 3.39 -3.37 5.22
C LEU A 23 3.49 -3.69 6.72
N GLU A 24 2.78 -4.74 7.14
CA GLU A 24 2.85 -5.30 8.49
C GLU A 24 3.38 -6.73 8.40
N PHE A 25 4.32 -7.08 9.27
CA PHE A 25 4.78 -8.45 9.42
C PHE A 25 3.92 -9.17 10.46
N CYS A 26 3.25 -10.25 10.07
CA CYS A 26 2.46 -11.10 10.96
C CYS A 26 2.88 -12.55 10.80
N PHE A 27 3.91 -12.96 11.53
CA PHE A 27 4.39 -14.35 11.49
C PHE A 27 3.43 -15.25 12.28
N THR A 28 2.95 -16.33 11.64
CA THR A 28 2.09 -17.35 12.28
C THR A 28 2.88 -18.57 12.77
N THR A 29 4.20 -18.56 12.58
CA THR A 29 5.17 -19.57 13.00
C THR A 29 6.42 -18.87 13.55
N ASP A 30 7.34 -19.63 14.14
CA ASP A 30 8.62 -19.06 14.62
C ASP A 30 9.36 -18.30 13.50
N ALA A 31 9.76 -17.06 13.80
CA ALA A 31 10.43 -16.15 12.89
C ALA A 31 11.94 -16.03 13.17
N GLY A 32 12.45 -16.72 14.19
CA GLY A 32 13.88 -16.74 14.54
C GLY A 32 14.46 -15.33 14.69
N ILE A 33 15.55 -15.04 13.98
CA ILE A 33 16.23 -13.74 14.00
C ILE A 33 15.35 -12.57 13.53
N LEU A 34 14.25 -12.83 12.81
CA LEU A 34 13.32 -11.82 12.34
C LEU A 34 12.17 -11.55 13.31
N SER A 35 12.15 -12.20 14.48
CA SER A 35 11.08 -12.04 15.47
C SER A 35 10.87 -10.58 15.91
N TYR A 36 11.91 -9.75 15.86
CA TYR A 36 11.80 -8.31 16.18
C TYR A 36 10.92 -7.52 15.21
N LEU A 37 10.68 -8.06 14.01
CA LEU A 37 9.79 -7.47 13.01
C LEU A 37 8.33 -7.85 13.24
N ASN A 38 8.02 -8.85 14.05
CA ASN A 38 6.64 -9.29 14.22
C ASN A 38 5.75 -8.16 14.76
N HIS A 39 4.58 -7.96 14.14
CA HIS A 39 3.64 -6.86 14.37
C HIS A 39 4.23 -5.45 14.14
N ARG A 40 5.40 -5.34 13.50
CA ARG A 40 5.93 -4.04 13.07
C ARG A 40 5.27 -3.62 11.76
N VAL A 41 4.83 -2.37 11.76
CA VAL A 41 4.24 -1.72 10.60
C VAL A 41 5.24 -0.73 10.03
N PHE A 42 5.53 -0.88 8.74
CA PHE A 42 6.34 0.06 7.98
C PHE A 42 5.42 0.80 7.03
N LYS A 43 5.47 2.14 7.08
CA LYS A 43 4.72 3.01 6.20
C LYS A 43 5.68 3.90 5.41
N VAL A 44 5.35 4.17 4.16
CA VAL A 44 5.99 5.19 3.34
C VAL A 44 4.99 6.30 3.05
N THR A 45 5.50 7.50 2.79
CA THR A 45 4.65 8.61 2.32
C THR A 45 3.86 8.16 1.09
N PRO A 46 2.54 8.41 1.03
CA PRO A 46 1.74 7.99 -0.10
C PRO A 46 2.26 8.62 -1.39
N PRO A 47 2.33 7.86 -2.51
CA PRO A 47 2.85 8.37 -3.76
C PRO A 47 1.90 9.41 -4.38
N GLU A 48 2.47 10.37 -5.12
CA GLU A 48 1.74 11.53 -5.66
C GLU A 48 0.53 11.15 -6.54
N PHE A 49 0.59 10.01 -7.23
CA PHE A 49 -0.54 9.55 -8.05
C PHE A 49 -1.82 9.30 -7.23
N VAL A 50 -1.70 9.09 -5.91
CA VAL A 50 -2.86 8.95 -5.02
C VAL A 50 -3.65 10.26 -4.97
N ARG A 51 -2.96 11.41 -4.87
CA ARG A 51 -3.59 12.74 -4.93
C ARG A 51 -4.27 12.95 -6.27
N GLN A 52 -3.57 12.60 -7.35
CA GLN A 52 -4.06 12.79 -8.72
C GLN A 52 -5.30 11.96 -9.04
N LEU A 53 -5.39 10.72 -8.51
CA LEU A 53 -6.49 9.81 -8.80
C LEU A 53 -7.66 9.93 -7.82
N PHE A 54 -7.39 10.25 -6.55
CA PHE A 54 -8.38 10.16 -5.47
C PHE A 54 -8.57 11.48 -4.69
N GLY A 55 -7.75 12.51 -4.96
CA GLY A 55 -7.81 13.83 -4.35
C GLY A 55 -7.18 13.94 -2.96
N GLU A 56 -7.04 15.19 -2.49
CA GLU A 56 -6.38 15.55 -1.22
C GLU A 56 -7.01 14.86 0.00
N ARG A 57 -8.35 14.82 0.08
CA ARG A 57 -9.08 14.19 1.20
C ARG A 57 -8.76 12.70 1.39
N VAL A 58 -8.37 12.01 0.33
CA VAL A 58 -7.96 10.61 0.42
C VAL A 58 -6.48 10.52 0.82
N TYR A 59 -5.65 11.41 0.30
CA TYR A 59 -4.24 11.51 0.63
C TYR A 59 -4.00 11.81 2.12
N ASP A 60 -4.70 12.80 2.67
CA ASP A 60 -4.57 13.22 4.08
C ASP A 60 -4.98 12.14 5.09
N ARG A 61 -5.75 11.13 4.67
CA ARG A 61 -6.14 9.98 5.51
C ARG A 61 -5.11 8.85 5.49
N LEU A 62 -4.12 8.93 4.60
CA LEU A 62 -3.09 7.91 4.41
C LEU A 62 -1.75 8.29 5.06
N ASP A 63 -1.57 9.56 5.43
CA ASP A 63 -0.53 10.06 6.34
C ASP A 63 -0.94 9.84 7.81
#